data_AF-A0A6L6APU3-F1
#
_entry.id   AF-A0A6L6APU3-F1
#
_cell.length_a   1.000
_cell.length_b   1.000
_cell.length_c   1.000
_cell.angle_alpha   90.00
_cell.angle_beta   90.00
_cell.angle_gamma   90.00
#
_symmetry.space_group_name_H-M   'P 1'
#
loop_
_entity.id
_entity.type
_entity.pdbx_description
1 polymer ?
#
loop_
_entity_poly.entity_id
_entity_poly.type
_entity_poly.pdbx_seq_one_letter_code
_entity_poly.pdbx_strand_id
1 'polypeptide(L)'
;MAQLNRAFFRFFRTESAGGIFLLAFAFLALILANSPIRQGYFDFFDPLHTFINEGLMSIFFFLVGLEIKREFVSKEERSYRSISLPIIAALGGMAIPALIFIVLNNGSKAWAVAMPTDIALALGALALLGSRIEPSIKIFLLTLAIADDLFSIIVMALFYSSGINPLKLLATIGAVVLAIAIPVKPDRLIDILHPYSAFFIIPVFALANIGLTIDFSNISNAITYSLIVARVVGKIIGITLFSFLAISFGLSHKPASLTYVEIAGAGALAGMGLTVSLFIADLAGLAPNQMSDVKLGLILAAIVSGLVGLFILRRCAANPFAVHDEN
;
A
#
# COMPACT_ATOMS: atom_id res chain seq x y z
N MET A 1 28.40 -22.12 -2.15
CA MET A 1 27.50 -22.05 -3.34
C MET A 1 26.09 -22.58 -3.03
N ALA A 2 25.89 -23.86 -2.68
CA ALA A 2 24.54 -24.43 -2.48
C ALA A 2 23.73 -23.83 -1.30
N GLN A 3 24.37 -23.50 -0.17
CA GLN A 3 23.71 -22.82 0.96
C GLN A 3 23.38 -21.35 0.67
N LEU A 4 24.24 -20.66 -0.10
CA LEU A 4 24.01 -19.28 -0.52
C LEU A 4 22.81 -19.21 -1.48
N ASN A 5 22.70 -20.15 -2.42
CA ASN A 5 21.53 -20.26 -3.30
C ASN A 5 20.25 -20.55 -2.50
N ARG A 6 20.28 -21.44 -1.50
CA ARG A 6 19.10 -21.72 -0.67
C ARG A 6 18.67 -20.51 0.17
N ALA A 7 19.61 -19.78 0.77
CA ALA A 7 19.31 -18.56 1.52
C ALA A 7 18.79 -17.44 0.61
N PHE A 8 19.38 -17.28 -0.57
CA PHE A 8 18.94 -16.35 -1.62
C PHE A 8 17.52 -16.67 -2.09
N PHE A 9 17.23 -17.92 -2.48
CA PHE A 9 15.87 -18.33 -2.87
C PHE A 9 14.85 -18.25 -1.72
N ARG A 10 15.28 -18.39 -0.47
CA ARG A 10 14.41 -18.22 0.71
C ARG A 10 14.14 -16.73 1.01
N PHE A 11 15.09 -15.85 0.71
CA PHE A 11 14.91 -14.39 0.74
C PHE A 11 13.93 -13.93 -0.34
N PHE A 12 14.03 -14.45 -1.58
CA PHE A 12 13.03 -14.20 -2.62
C PHE A 12 11.64 -14.77 -2.31
N ARG A 13 11.47 -15.56 -1.25
CA ARG A 13 10.17 -16.02 -0.76
C ARG A 13 9.59 -15.16 0.35
N THR A 14 10.28 -14.13 0.82
CA THR A 14 9.74 -13.23 1.85
C THR A 14 9.15 -11.98 1.23
N GLU A 15 7.97 -11.56 1.71
CA GLU A 15 7.28 -10.33 1.27
C GLU A 15 8.18 -9.08 1.41
N SER A 16 9.07 -9.09 2.41
CA SER A 16 10.09 -8.08 2.61
C SER A 16 11.04 -7.89 1.41
N ALA A 17 11.38 -8.97 0.70
CA ALA A 17 12.25 -8.86 -0.47
C ALA A 17 11.55 -8.18 -1.64
N GLY A 18 10.26 -8.45 -1.84
CA GLY A 18 9.42 -7.73 -2.81
C GLY A 18 9.37 -6.23 -2.53
N GLY A 19 9.26 -5.85 -1.26
CA GLY A 19 9.29 -4.45 -0.83
C GLY A 19 10.60 -3.72 -1.14
N ILE A 20 11.73 -4.34 -0.85
CA ILE A 20 13.06 -3.79 -1.18
C ILE A 20 13.22 -3.66 -2.70
N PHE A 21 12.74 -4.66 -3.44
CA PHE A 21 12.81 -4.67 -4.89
C PHE A 21 11.95 -3.55 -5.52
N LEU A 22 10.73 -3.35 -5.01
CA LEU A 22 9.87 -2.24 -5.39
C LEU A 22 10.52 -0.89 -5.10
N LEU A 23 11.11 -0.69 -3.92
CA LEU A 23 11.87 0.53 -3.61
C LEU A 23 12.98 0.77 -4.63
N ALA A 24 13.77 -0.26 -4.94
CA ALA A 24 14.86 -0.15 -5.92
C ALA A 24 14.33 0.26 -7.31
N PHE A 25 13.21 -0.28 -7.75
CA PHE A 25 12.59 0.05 -9.04
C PHE A 25 11.97 1.44 -9.05
N ALA A 26 11.39 1.88 -7.93
CA ALA A 26 10.91 3.26 -7.77
C ALA A 26 12.07 4.27 -7.88
N PHE A 27 13.21 4.00 -7.21
CA PHE A 27 14.41 4.83 -7.37
C PHE A 27 14.95 4.79 -8.79
N LEU A 28 14.99 3.62 -9.43
CA LEU A 28 15.42 3.48 -10.81
C LEU A 28 14.53 4.31 -11.75
N ALA A 29 13.21 4.30 -11.57
CA ALA A 29 12.27 5.11 -12.35
C ALA A 29 12.61 6.60 -12.24
N LEU A 30 12.91 7.09 -11.04
CA LEU A 30 13.30 8.49 -10.81
C LEU A 30 14.63 8.84 -11.45
N ILE A 31 15.62 7.96 -11.36
CA ILE A 31 16.93 8.16 -12.01
C ILE A 31 16.74 8.26 -13.52
N LEU A 32 16.04 7.30 -14.13
CA LEU A 32 15.81 7.28 -15.58
C LEU A 32 15.05 8.53 -16.04
N ALA A 33 13.98 8.90 -15.35
CA ALA A 33 13.15 10.06 -15.68
C ALA A 33 13.91 11.40 -15.60
N ASN A 34 14.97 11.50 -14.78
CA ASN A 34 15.74 12.72 -14.56
C ASN A 34 17.18 12.65 -15.14
N SER A 35 17.41 11.74 -16.09
CA SER A 35 18.72 11.53 -16.73
C SER A 35 18.73 11.97 -18.21
N PRO A 36 19.91 11.99 -18.88
CA PRO A 36 19.98 12.30 -20.31
C PRO A 36 19.17 11.35 -21.21
N ILE A 37 18.86 10.14 -20.75
CA ILE A 37 18.04 9.15 -21.47
C ILE A 37 16.53 9.29 -21.16
N ARG A 38 16.12 10.38 -20.50
CA ARG A 38 14.72 10.67 -20.14
C ARG A 38 13.75 10.46 -21.30
N GLN A 39 14.07 10.99 -22.48
CA GLN A 39 13.19 10.91 -23.64
C GLN A 39 12.96 9.45 -24.05
N GLY A 40 14.04 8.67 -24.21
CA GLY A 40 13.94 7.25 -24.54
C GLY A 40 13.22 6.42 -23.46
N TYR A 41 13.34 6.81 -22.18
CA TYR A 41 12.60 6.18 -21.09
C TYR A 41 11.08 6.41 -21.23
N PHE A 42 10.65 7.66 -21.44
CA PHE A 42 9.22 7.95 -21.61
C PHE A 42 8.68 7.36 -22.92
N ASP A 43 9.41 7.48 -24.04
CA ASP A 43 9.02 6.92 -25.34
C ASP A 43 8.88 5.38 -25.30
N PHE A 44 9.68 4.71 -24.46
CA PHE A 44 9.58 3.25 -24.27
C PHE A 44 8.31 2.85 -23.51
N PHE A 45 7.96 3.58 -22.44
CA PHE A 45 6.83 3.23 -21.58
C PHE A 45 5.48 3.76 -22.08
N ASP A 46 5.46 4.83 -22.89
CA ASP A 46 4.23 5.43 -23.42
C ASP A 46 3.30 4.42 -24.12
N PRO A 47 3.75 3.62 -25.11
CA PRO A 47 2.89 2.61 -25.75
C PRO A 47 2.53 1.43 -24.83
N LEU A 48 3.32 1.20 -23.79
CA LEU A 48 3.12 0.11 -22.83
C LEU A 48 2.23 0.51 -21.64
N HIS A 49 2.00 1.81 -21.43
CA HIS A 49 1.35 2.34 -20.24
C HIS A 49 -0.04 1.73 -20.03
N THR A 50 -0.85 1.67 -21.09
CA THR A 50 -2.19 1.05 -21.04
C THR A 50 -2.12 -0.44 -20.73
N PHE A 51 -1.20 -1.18 -21.35
CA PHE A 51 -1.04 -2.61 -21.09
C PHE A 51 -0.60 -2.90 -19.65
N ILE A 52 0.31 -2.07 -19.11
CA ILE A 52 0.80 -2.20 -17.74
C ILE A 52 -0.31 -1.88 -16.75
N ASN A 53 -1.01 -0.75 -16.94
CA ASN A 53 -2.03 -0.29 -16.00
C ASN A 53 -3.32 -1.10 -16.08
N GLU A 54 -3.68 -1.66 -17.22
CA GLU A 54 -4.90 -2.47 -17.33
C GLU A 54 -4.58 -3.96 -17.20
N GLY A 55 -3.60 -4.47 -17.93
CA GLY A 55 -3.26 -5.89 -17.97
C GLY A 55 -2.57 -6.36 -16.69
N LEU A 56 -1.44 -5.76 -16.33
CA LEU A 56 -0.67 -6.22 -15.16
C LEU A 56 -1.43 -5.94 -13.86
N MET A 57 -2.10 -4.79 -13.73
CA MET A 57 -2.91 -4.51 -12.53
C MET A 57 -4.13 -5.41 -12.42
N SER A 58 -4.74 -5.86 -13.52
CA SER A 58 -5.81 -6.87 -13.43
C SER A 58 -5.30 -8.18 -12.82
N ILE A 59 -4.07 -8.60 -13.15
CA ILE A 59 -3.45 -9.78 -12.52
C ILE A 59 -3.15 -9.51 -11.03
N PHE A 60 -2.69 -8.31 -10.69
CA PHE A 60 -2.50 -7.90 -9.29
C PHE A 60 -3.83 -7.94 -8.51
N PHE A 61 -4.90 -7.36 -9.02
CA PHE A 61 -6.21 -7.36 -8.38
C PHE A 61 -6.86 -8.75 -8.35
N PHE A 62 -6.57 -9.62 -9.33
CA PHE A 62 -6.92 -11.04 -9.26
C PHE A 62 -6.24 -11.72 -8.05
N LEU A 63 -4.94 -11.48 -7.85
CA LEU A 63 -4.22 -11.99 -6.68
C LEU A 63 -4.83 -11.45 -5.38
N VAL A 64 -5.11 -10.15 -5.29
CA VAL A 64 -5.80 -9.55 -4.13
C VAL A 64 -7.15 -10.24 -3.88
N GLY A 65 -7.94 -10.51 -4.94
CA GLY A 65 -9.19 -11.27 -4.84
C GLY A 65 -9.01 -12.69 -4.29
N LEU A 66 -7.92 -13.37 -4.64
CA LEU A 66 -7.59 -14.69 -4.09
C LEU A 66 -7.18 -14.59 -2.62
N GLU A 67 -6.42 -13.56 -2.22
CA GLU A 67 -6.04 -13.33 -0.83
C GLU A 67 -7.26 -13.06 0.05
N ILE A 68 -8.19 -12.25 -0.44
CA ILE A 68 -9.49 -12.03 0.21
C ILE A 68 -10.21 -13.37 0.37
N LYS A 69 -10.32 -14.17 -0.70
CA LYS A 69 -10.96 -15.49 -0.64
C LYS A 69 -10.29 -16.41 0.37
N ARG A 70 -8.95 -16.45 0.43
CA ARG A 70 -8.19 -17.22 1.42
C ARG A 70 -8.57 -16.83 2.84
N GLU A 71 -8.65 -15.53 3.13
CA GLU A 71 -9.02 -15.06 4.47
C GLU A 71 -10.45 -15.46 4.85
N PHE A 72 -11.38 -15.54 3.88
CA PHE A 72 -12.74 -16.03 4.13
C PHE A 72 -12.82 -17.54 4.33
N VAL A 73 -12.03 -18.32 3.58
CA VAL A 73 -12.04 -19.79 3.62
C VAL A 73 -11.27 -20.34 4.83
N SER A 74 -10.15 -19.73 5.20
CA SER A 74 -9.28 -20.19 6.30
C SER A 74 -9.81 -19.83 7.71
N LYS A 75 -11.08 -19.45 7.84
CA LYS A 75 -11.73 -18.97 9.08
C LYS A 75 -11.96 -20.04 10.16
N GLU A 76 -11.46 -21.27 9.99
CA GLU A 76 -11.80 -22.39 10.88
C GLU A 76 -11.28 -22.24 12.33
N GLU A 77 -10.31 -21.36 12.65
CA GLU A 77 -9.72 -21.31 14.01
C GLU A 77 -9.42 -19.91 14.60
N ARG A 78 -9.67 -18.79 13.91
CA ARG A 78 -9.35 -17.45 14.44
C ARG A 78 -10.57 -16.78 15.09
N SER A 79 -10.43 -16.35 16.35
CA SER A 79 -11.45 -15.56 17.05
C SER A 79 -11.79 -14.29 16.27
N TYR A 80 -13.07 -14.05 16.00
CA TYR A 80 -13.56 -12.88 15.26
C TYR A 80 -13.00 -11.55 15.80
N ARG A 81 -12.74 -11.49 17.10
CA ARG A 81 -12.22 -10.32 17.81
C ARG A 81 -10.72 -10.03 17.60
N SER A 82 -9.93 -10.92 16.99
CA SER A 82 -8.52 -10.64 16.68
C SER A 82 -8.33 -10.12 15.26
N ILE A 83 -9.24 -10.46 14.34
CA ILE A 83 -9.20 -10.00 12.94
C ILE A 83 -9.90 -8.64 12.80
N SER A 84 -10.84 -8.31 13.69
CA SER A 84 -11.57 -7.04 13.62
C SER A 84 -10.68 -5.82 13.85
N LEU A 85 -9.59 -5.92 14.63
CA LEU A 85 -8.70 -4.77 14.89
C LEU A 85 -8.07 -4.22 13.60
N PRO A 86 -7.29 -4.98 12.81
CA PRO A 86 -6.75 -4.47 11.54
C PRO A 86 -7.82 -3.97 10.57
N ILE A 87 -8.99 -4.63 10.49
CA ILE A 87 -10.06 -4.23 9.57
C ILE A 87 -10.65 -2.86 9.96
N ILE A 88 -10.94 -2.64 11.24
CA ILE A 88 -11.46 -1.36 11.72
C ILE A 88 -10.39 -0.27 11.60
N ALA A 89 -9.13 -0.62 11.90
CA ALA A 89 -8.00 0.27 11.71
C ALA A 89 -7.81 0.70 10.25
N ALA A 90 -8.00 -0.22 9.29
CA ALA A 90 -7.97 0.05 7.85
C ALA A 90 -9.04 1.07 7.44
N LEU A 91 -10.28 0.91 7.92
CA LEU A 91 -11.35 1.89 7.68
C LEU A 91 -10.96 3.30 8.14
N GLY A 92 -10.38 3.42 9.35
CA GLY A 92 -9.86 4.69 9.84
C GLY A 92 -8.69 5.22 9.02
N GLY A 93 -7.77 4.33 8.67
CA GLY A 93 -6.63 4.59 7.80
C GLY A 93 -6.99 4.97 6.37
N MET A 94 -8.23 4.80 5.96
CA MET A 94 -8.74 5.24 4.66
C MET A 94 -9.59 6.50 4.78
N ALA A 95 -10.52 6.53 5.73
CA ALA A 95 -11.45 7.64 5.91
C ALA A 95 -10.71 8.93 6.29
N ILE A 96 -9.77 8.88 7.25
CA ILE A 96 -9.10 10.08 7.74
C ILE A 96 -8.20 10.73 6.68
N PRO A 97 -7.32 10.01 5.95
CA PRO A 97 -6.58 10.61 4.83
C PRO A 97 -7.47 11.21 3.75
N ALA A 98 -8.55 10.52 3.36
CA ALA A 98 -9.50 11.04 2.38
C ALA A 98 -10.12 12.38 2.84
N LEU A 99 -10.60 12.43 4.08
CA LEU A 99 -11.20 13.64 4.66
C LEU A 99 -10.19 14.78 4.75
N ILE A 100 -8.97 14.53 5.20
CA ILE A 100 -7.90 15.54 5.25
C ILE A 100 -7.63 16.08 3.85
N PHE A 101 -7.51 15.21 2.85
CA PHE A 101 -7.29 15.65 1.47
C PHE A 101 -8.45 16.52 0.96
N ILE A 102 -9.71 16.10 1.16
CA ILE A 102 -10.90 16.84 0.70
C ILE A 102 -10.97 18.23 1.35
N VAL A 103 -10.66 18.33 2.65
CA VAL A 103 -10.68 19.60 3.37
C VAL A 103 -9.59 20.55 2.86
N LEU A 104 -8.38 20.03 2.60
CA LEU A 104 -7.26 20.84 2.12
C LEU A 104 -7.34 21.16 0.62
N ASN A 105 -8.04 20.35 -0.16
CA ASN A 105 -8.12 20.47 -1.62
C ASN A 105 -9.54 20.18 -2.12
N ASN A 106 -10.45 21.09 -1.79
CA ASN A 106 -11.86 20.95 -2.13
C ASN A 106 -12.05 21.03 -3.66
N GLY A 107 -12.83 20.10 -4.22
CA GLY A 107 -13.12 20.02 -5.64
C GLY A 107 -12.14 19.16 -6.48
N SER A 108 -11.05 18.66 -5.89
CA SER A 108 -10.13 17.75 -6.60
C SER A 108 -10.67 16.32 -6.67
N LYS A 109 -10.57 15.70 -7.86
CA LYS A 109 -10.88 14.28 -8.08
C LYS A 109 -9.85 13.33 -7.46
N ALA A 110 -8.71 13.83 -6.98
CA ALA A 110 -7.61 13.02 -6.47
C ALA A 110 -7.78 12.59 -5.01
N TRP A 111 -8.92 12.82 -4.37
CA TRP A 111 -9.10 12.51 -2.94
C TRP A 111 -8.86 11.05 -2.57
N ALA A 112 -9.29 10.10 -3.41
CA ALA A 112 -9.10 8.69 -3.12
C ALA A 112 -7.64 8.24 -3.26
N VAL A 113 -6.78 9.04 -3.90
CA VAL A 113 -5.34 8.76 -4.02
C VAL A 113 -4.65 8.77 -2.65
N ALA A 114 -5.20 9.52 -1.68
CA ALA A 114 -4.66 9.60 -0.32
C ALA A 114 -4.89 8.32 0.51
N MET A 115 -5.78 7.43 0.07
CA MET A 115 -6.29 6.32 0.90
C MET A 115 -5.44 5.05 0.86
N PRO A 116 -4.96 4.53 -0.29
CA PRO A 116 -4.37 3.20 -0.34
C PRO A 116 -3.04 3.07 0.39
N THR A 117 -2.74 1.85 0.81
CA THR A 117 -1.47 1.42 1.42
C THR A 117 -0.77 0.44 0.48
N ASP A 118 0.55 0.50 0.38
CA ASP A 118 1.32 -0.50 -0.37
C ASP A 118 2.01 -1.46 0.60
N ILE A 119 1.52 -2.69 0.64
CA ILE A 119 1.97 -3.75 1.54
C ILE A 119 3.46 -4.06 1.36
N ALA A 120 3.93 -4.05 0.11
CA ALA A 120 5.30 -4.40 -0.21
C ALA A 120 6.23 -3.31 0.32
N LEU A 121 5.93 -2.03 0.08
CA LEU A 121 6.74 -0.93 0.63
C LEU A 121 6.76 -0.92 2.15
N ALA A 122 5.60 -1.07 2.79
CA ALA A 122 5.49 -1.07 4.24
C ALA A 122 6.30 -2.22 4.87
N LEU A 123 6.18 -3.44 4.35
CA LEU A 123 6.93 -4.61 4.84
C LEU A 123 8.42 -4.56 4.47
N GLY A 124 8.76 -3.99 3.31
CA GLY A 124 10.14 -3.74 2.90
C GLY A 124 10.85 -2.77 3.85
N ALA A 125 10.18 -1.67 4.22
CA ALA A 125 10.68 -0.75 5.23
C ALA A 125 10.80 -1.45 6.60
N LEU A 126 9.75 -2.15 7.04
CA LEU A 126 9.76 -2.90 8.31
C LEU A 126 10.92 -3.90 8.39
N ALA A 127 11.30 -4.52 7.28
CA ALA A 127 12.42 -5.45 7.21
C ALA A 127 13.78 -4.82 7.50
N LEU A 128 13.94 -3.50 7.29
CA LEU A 128 15.15 -2.75 7.65
C LEU A 128 15.39 -2.71 9.16
N LEU A 129 14.38 -3.05 9.96
CA LEU A 129 14.45 -3.13 11.42
C LEU A 129 14.82 -4.54 11.92
N GLY A 130 14.94 -5.50 11.00
CA GLY A 130 15.46 -6.84 11.25
C GLY A 130 14.61 -7.68 12.20
N SER A 131 15.26 -8.47 13.04
CA SER A 131 14.62 -9.36 14.02
C SER A 131 14.13 -8.63 15.29
N ARG A 132 14.32 -7.31 15.38
CA ARG A 132 13.96 -6.52 16.57
C ARG A 132 12.47 -6.19 16.66
N ILE A 133 11.73 -6.50 15.60
CA ILE A 133 10.29 -6.23 15.50
C ILE A 133 9.51 -7.49 15.80
N GLU A 134 8.49 -7.30 16.62
CA GLU A 134 7.61 -8.38 16.99
C GLU A 134 6.80 -8.91 15.78
N PRO A 135 6.63 -10.23 15.64
CA PRO A 135 5.78 -10.83 14.61
C PRO A 135 4.35 -10.26 14.55
N SER A 136 3.79 -9.84 15.69
CA SER A 136 2.45 -9.25 15.77
C SER A 136 2.28 -8.01 14.88
N ILE A 137 3.31 -7.18 14.74
CA ILE A 137 3.27 -5.98 13.88
C ILE A 137 3.20 -6.36 12.40
N LYS A 138 3.95 -7.40 11.99
CA LYS A 138 3.92 -7.92 10.61
C LYS A 138 2.53 -8.43 10.25
N ILE A 139 1.93 -9.22 11.14
CA ILE A 139 0.59 -9.77 10.95
C ILE A 139 -0.44 -8.64 10.91
N PHE A 140 -0.35 -7.67 11.80
CA PHE A 140 -1.23 -6.49 11.82
C PHE A 140 -1.16 -5.72 10.49
N LEU A 141 0.04 -5.39 10.02
CA LEU A 141 0.24 -4.67 8.75
C LEU A 141 -0.24 -5.47 7.53
N LEU A 142 -0.04 -6.79 7.53
CA LEU A 142 -0.53 -7.67 6.47
C LEU A 142 -2.05 -7.63 6.37
N THR A 143 -2.75 -7.87 7.48
CA THR A 143 -4.22 -7.86 7.50
C THR A 143 -4.77 -6.45 7.21
N LEU A 144 -4.12 -5.41 7.75
CA LEU A 144 -4.49 -4.01 7.49
C LEU A 144 -4.42 -3.70 5.99
N ALA A 145 -3.32 -4.06 5.32
CA ALA A 145 -3.13 -3.77 3.90
C ALA A 145 -4.11 -4.52 3.00
N ILE A 146 -4.37 -5.80 3.28
CA ILE A 146 -5.38 -6.58 2.54
C ILE A 146 -6.77 -5.95 2.70
N ALA A 147 -7.12 -5.51 3.91
CA ALA A 147 -8.39 -4.83 4.16
C ALA A 147 -8.47 -3.47 3.44
N ASP A 148 -7.40 -2.67 3.50
CA ASP A 148 -7.27 -1.39 2.78
C ASP A 148 -7.44 -1.57 1.26
N ASP A 149 -6.82 -2.60 0.67
CA ASP A 149 -6.92 -2.88 -0.77
C ASP A 149 -8.34 -3.29 -1.17
N LEU A 150 -8.99 -4.15 -0.38
CA LEU A 150 -10.39 -4.51 -0.58
C LEU A 150 -11.31 -3.29 -0.57
N PHE A 151 -11.16 -2.45 0.45
CA PHE A 151 -11.96 -1.23 0.56
C PHE A 151 -11.63 -0.24 -0.57
N SER A 152 -10.38 -0.18 -1.02
CA SER A 152 -9.96 0.70 -2.12
C SER A 152 -10.63 0.28 -3.42
N ILE A 153 -10.74 -1.03 -3.68
CA ILE A 153 -11.50 -1.57 -4.82
C ILE A 153 -12.97 -1.14 -4.78
N ILE A 154 -13.59 -1.21 -3.60
CA ILE A 154 -15.00 -0.78 -3.42
C ILE A 154 -15.14 0.73 -3.70
N VAL A 155 -14.24 1.56 -3.16
CA VAL A 155 -14.23 3.00 -3.40
C VAL A 155 -14.06 3.32 -4.90
N MET A 156 -13.12 2.66 -5.57
CA MET A 156 -12.92 2.80 -7.02
C MET A 156 -14.20 2.45 -7.80
N ALA A 157 -14.83 1.31 -7.47
CA ALA A 157 -16.04 0.84 -8.12
C ALA A 157 -17.22 1.81 -7.98
N LEU A 158 -17.37 2.45 -6.81
CA LEU A 158 -18.50 3.34 -6.54
C LEU A 158 -18.29 4.77 -7.05
N PHE A 159 -17.09 5.33 -6.89
CA PHE A 159 -16.85 6.76 -7.11
C PHE A 159 -16.18 7.10 -8.43
N TYR A 160 -15.46 6.15 -9.03
CA TYR A 160 -14.71 6.40 -10.26
C TYR A 160 -15.36 5.73 -11.49
N SER A 161 -16.35 4.87 -11.30
CA SER A 161 -17.11 4.16 -12.35
C SER A 161 -17.72 5.05 -13.46
N SER A 162 -18.19 6.25 -13.12
CA SER A 162 -19.07 7.07 -13.98
C SER A 162 -18.38 7.84 -15.12
N GLY A 163 -17.05 7.78 -15.23
CA GLY A 163 -16.27 8.40 -16.32
C GLY A 163 -15.24 7.48 -16.96
N ILE A 164 -15.23 6.21 -16.59
CA ILE A 164 -14.23 5.23 -17.03
C ILE A 164 -14.72 4.53 -18.30
N ASN A 165 -13.79 4.19 -19.20
CA ASN A 165 -14.06 3.21 -20.25
C ASN A 165 -14.53 1.91 -19.56
N PRO A 166 -15.80 1.49 -19.73
CA PRO A 166 -16.39 0.39 -18.95
C PRO A 166 -15.57 -0.89 -19.01
N LEU A 167 -14.77 -1.08 -20.06
CA LEU A 167 -13.83 -2.18 -20.20
C LEU A 167 -12.76 -2.20 -19.09
N LYS A 168 -12.21 -1.04 -18.69
CA LYS A 168 -11.19 -0.94 -17.64
C LYS A 168 -11.75 -1.32 -16.28
N LEU A 169 -12.92 -0.77 -15.94
CA LEU A 169 -13.58 -1.08 -14.67
C LEU A 169 -13.94 -2.57 -14.59
N LEU A 170 -14.43 -3.13 -15.70
CA LEU A 170 -14.80 -4.54 -15.81
C LEU A 170 -13.57 -5.45 -15.75
N ALA A 171 -12.41 -5.04 -16.26
CA ALA A 171 -11.17 -5.79 -16.11
C ALA A 171 -10.74 -5.89 -14.63
N THR A 172 -10.71 -4.76 -13.91
CA THR A 172 -10.27 -4.72 -12.51
C THR A 172 -11.26 -5.42 -11.56
N ILE A 173 -12.55 -5.07 -11.65
CA ILE A 173 -13.59 -5.68 -10.81
C ILE A 173 -13.81 -7.14 -11.23
N GLY A 174 -13.83 -7.40 -12.54
CA GLY A 174 -13.97 -8.76 -13.07
C GLY A 174 -12.86 -9.68 -12.64
N ALA A 175 -11.61 -9.20 -12.56
CA ALA A 175 -10.49 -9.96 -12.01
C ALA A 175 -10.75 -10.38 -10.55
N VAL A 176 -11.19 -9.44 -9.69
CA VAL A 176 -11.48 -9.73 -8.27
C VAL A 176 -12.66 -10.71 -8.15
N VAL A 177 -13.75 -10.45 -8.88
CA VAL A 177 -14.94 -11.31 -8.88
C VAL A 177 -14.59 -12.71 -9.36
N LEU A 178 -13.80 -12.83 -10.42
CA LEU A 178 -13.32 -14.09 -10.96
C LEU A 178 -12.47 -14.85 -9.92
N ALA A 179 -11.54 -14.17 -9.26
CA ALA A 179 -10.72 -14.76 -8.20
C ALA A 179 -11.56 -15.34 -7.06
N ILE A 180 -12.60 -14.60 -6.64
CA ILE A 180 -13.53 -15.05 -5.60
C ILE A 180 -14.39 -16.23 -6.10
N ALA A 181 -14.87 -16.17 -7.35
CA ALA A 181 -15.80 -17.16 -7.93
C ALA A 181 -15.13 -18.48 -8.33
N ILE A 182 -13.85 -18.49 -8.73
CA ILE A 182 -13.16 -19.70 -9.20
C ILE A 182 -13.18 -20.80 -8.11
N PRO A 183 -13.67 -22.02 -8.39
CA PRO A 183 -13.79 -23.09 -7.39
C PRO A 183 -12.46 -23.82 -7.14
N VAL A 184 -11.37 -23.08 -6.94
CA VAL A 184 -10.02 -23.59 -6.65
C VAL A 184 -9.58 -23.10 -5.27
N LYS A 185 -8.78 -23.93 -4.58
CA LYS A 185 -8.16 -23.52 -3.32
C LYS A 185 -7.23 -22.32 -3.57
N PRO A 186 -7.44 -21.18 -2.89
CA PRO A 186 -6.70 -19.95 -3.19
C PRO A 186 -5.20 -20.10 -2.93
N ASP A 187 -4.78 -20.92 -1.95
CA ASP A 187 -3.38 -21.06 -1.55
C ASP A 187 -2.46 -21.42 -2.71
N ARG A 188 -2.83 -22.40 -3.55
CA ARG A 188 -2.00 -22.82 -4.68
C ARG A 188 -1.81 -21.71 -5.71
N LEU A 189 -2.85 -20.94 -5.98
CA LEU A 189 -2.78 -19.86 -6.96
C LEU A 189 -2.01 -18.67 -6.40
N ILE A 190 -2.20 -18.34 -5.12
CA ILE A 190 -1.43 -17.31 -4.43
C ILE A 190 0.06 -17.67 -4.43
N ASP A 191 0.42 -18.90 -4.06
CA ASP A 191 1.82 -19.34 -4.03
C ASP A 191 2.51 -19.23 -5.40
N ILE A 192 1.76 -19.43 -6.48
CA ILE A 192 2.25 -19.27 -7.85
C ILE A 192 2.35 -17.80 -8.22
N LEU A 193 1.30 -17.02 -8.00
CA LEU A 193 1.16 -15.65 -8.51
C LEU A 193 1.92 -14.61 -7.66
N HIS A 194 2.05 -14.83 -6.36
CA HIS A 194 2.66 -13.88 -5.44
C HIS A 194 4.11 -13.51 -5.83
N PRO A 195 5.01 -14.46 -6.19
CA PRO A 195 6.34 -14.11 -6.69
C PRO A 195 6.32 -13.29 -7.99
N TYR A 196 5.44 -13.61 -8.94
CA TYR A 196 5.32 -12.82 -10.17
C TYR A 196 4.77 -11.42 -9.88
N SER A 197 3.84 -11.31 -8.93
CA SER A 197 3.33 -10.02 -8.48
C SER A 197 4.44 -9.16 -7.89
N ALA A 198 5.14 -9.69 -6.89
CA ALA A 198 6.15 -8.97 -6.11
C ALA A 198 7.42 -8.63 -6.91
N PHE A 199 7.86 -9.49 -7.83
CA PHE A 199 9.14 -9.33 -8.53
C PHE A 199 9.03 -8.94 -10.01
N PHE A 200 7.83 -8.95 -10.59
CA PHE A 200 7.63 -8.55 -11.98
C PHE A 200 6.52 -7.50 -12.13
N ILE A 201 5.28 -7.80 -11.76
CA ILE A 201 4.13 -6.91 -11.99
C ILE A 201 4.32 -5.58 -11.28
N ILE A 202 4.51 -5.61 -9.95
CA ILE A 202 4.61 -4.40 -9.14
C ILE A 202 5.87 -3.57 -9.51
N PRO A 203 7.06 -4.16 -9.69
CA PRO A 203 8.25 -3.43 -10.15
C PRO A 203 8.11 -2.82 -11.55
N VAL A 204 7.52 -3.53 -12.52
CA VAL A 204 7.27 -3.00 -13.88
C VAL A 204 6.25 -1.87 -13.83
N PHE A 205 5.19 -2.03 -13.04
CA PHE A 205 4.20 -0.97 -12.80
C PHE A 205 4.86 0.28 -12.21
N ALA A 206 5.72 0.10 -11.20
CA ALA A 206 6.47 1.17 -10.58
C ALA A 206 7.38 1.90 -11.59
N LEU A 207 8.11 1.16 -12.43
CA LEU A 207 8.93 1.74 -13.48
C LEU A 207 8.14 2.53 -14.51
N ALA A 208 6.94 2.10 -14.88
CA ALA A 208 6.13 2.82 -15.86
C ALA A 208 5.44 4.06 -15.27
N ASN A 209 5.02 4.00 -14.00
CA ASN A 209 4.12 5.01 -13.42
C ASN A 209 4.82 6.01 -12.51
N ILE A 210 5.89 5.64 -11.79
CA ILE A 210 6.55 6.53 -10.81
C ILE A 210 7.36 7.60 -11.51
N GLY A 211 7.90 7.32 -12.70
CA GLY A 211 8.71 8.26 -13.46
C GLY A 211 8.03 9.62 -13.59
N LEU A 212 8.66 10.63 -12.99
CA LEU A 212 8.33 12.03 -13.17
C LEU A 212 9.61 12.84 -13.21
N THR A 213 9.51 14.02 -13.80
CA THR A 213 10.58 15.00 -13.70
C THR A 213 10.36 15.91 -12.54
N ILE A 214 11.35 15.91 -11.66
CA ILE A 214 11.26 16.57 -10.37
C ILE A 214 11.40 18.06 -10.62
N ASP A 215 10.29 18.76 -10.43
CA ASP A 215 10.26 20.21 -10.36
C ASP A 215 9.91 20.61 -8.92
N PHE A 216 10.90 21.17 -8.22
CA PHE A 216 10.76 21.58 -6.83
C PHE A 216 9.76 22.72 -6.63
N SER A 217 9.39 23.46 -7.69
CA SER A 217 8.34 24.48 -7.63
C SER A 217 6.95 23.89 -7.36
N ASN A 218 6.72 22.62 -7.72
CA ASN A 218 5.44 21.93 -7.53
C ASN A 218 5.22 21.39 -6.11
N ILE A 219 6.19 21.55 -5.20
CA ILE A 219 6.05 21.12 -3.80
C ILE A 219 4.96 21.91 -3.07
N SER A 220 4.83 23.20 -3.36
CA SER A 220 3.80 24.06 -2.77
C SER A 220 2.44 23.95 -3.44
N ASN A 221 2.29 23.09 -4.45
CA ASN A 221 1.00 22.88 -5.10
C ASN A 221 0.02 22.25 -4.09
N ALA A 222 -1.23 22.71 -4.11
CA ALA A 222 -2.27 22.26 -3.21
C ALA A 222 -2.47 20.73 -3.26
N ILE A 223 -2.34 20.09 -4.42
CA ILE A 223 -2.49 18.62 -4.51
C ILE A 223 -1.33 17.91 -3.81
N THR A 224 -0.10 18.31 -4.13
CA THR A 224 1.14 17.76 -3.56
C THR A 224 1.13 17.86 -2.04
N TYR A 225 0.92 19.06 -1.51
CA TYR A 225 0.90 19.30 -0.07
C TYR A 225 -0.23 18.54 0.64
N SER A 226 -1.42 18.52 0.05
CA SER A 226 -2.57 17.81 0.63
C SER A 226 -2.32 16.31 0.73
N LEU A 227 -1.69 15.69 -0.29
CA LEU A 227 -1.30 14.28 -0.24
C LEU A 227 -0.29 14.00 0.86
N ILE A 228 0.74 14.85 1.00
CA ILE A 228 1.76 14.67 2.05
C ILE A 228 1.10 14.68 3.42
N VAL A 229 0.30 15.70 3.73
CA VAL A 229 -0.37 15.81 5.04
C VAL A 229 -1.37 14.68 5.24
N ALA A 230 -2.22 14.41 4.25
CA ALA A 230 -3.23 13.35 4.34
C ALA A 230 -2.61 11.97 4.60
N ARG A 231 -1.51 11.64 3.92
CA ARG A 231 -0.89 10.32 4.05
C ARG A 231 -0.02 10.21 5.30
N VAL A 232 0.81 11.22 5.59
CA VAL A 232 1.72 11.18 6.75
C VAL A 232 0.93 11.29 8.05
N VAL A 233 0.08 12.31 8.18
CA VAL A 233 -0.66 12.58 9.41
C VAL A 233 -1.93 11.73 9.45
N GLY A 234 -2.67 11.68 8.35
CA GLY A 234 -3.97 11.01 8.34
C GLY A 234 -3.88 9.50 8.55
N LYS A 235 -2.84 8.81 8.04
CA LYS A 235 -2.68 7.37 8.28
C LYS A 235 -2.35 7.07 9.74
N ILE A 236 -1.43 7.84 10.34
CA ILE A 236 -1.07 7.69 11.76
C ILE A 236 -2.30 7.91 12.63
N ILE A 237 -3.00 9.05 12.43
CA ILE A 237 -4.19 9.38 13.22
C ILE A 237 -5.30 8.37 12.98
N GLY A 238 -5.63 8.08 11.72
CA GLY A 238 -6.75 7.21 11.37
C GLY A 238 -6.60 5.80 11.89
N ILE A 239 -5.45 5.17 11.66
CA ILE A 239 -5.18 3.79 12.09
C ILE A 239 -5.14 3.70 13.61
N THR A 240 -4.46 4.65 14.28
CA THR A 240 -4.34 4.63 15.74
C THR A 240 -5.68 4.93 16.42
N LEU A 241 -6.41 5.93 15.96
CA LEU A 241 -7.70 6.33 16.53
C LEU A 241 -8.74 5.22 16.37
N PHE A 242 -8.88 4.64 15.18
CA PHE A 242 -9.87 3.58 14.96
C PHE A 242 -9.48 2.29 15.68
N SER A 243 -8.19 1.99 15.81
CA SER A 243 -7.72 0.90 16.67
C SER A 243 -8.11 1.12 18.13
N PHE A 244 -7.88 2.33 18.65
CA PHE A 244 -8.28 2.72 20.00
C PHE A 244 -9.79 2.58 20.21
N LEU A 245 -10.60 3.17 19.32
CA LEU A 245 -12.07 3.08 19.40
C LEU A 245 -12.56 1.63 19.32
N ALA A 246 -11.98 0.80 18.45
CA ALA A 246 -12.35 -0.62 18.34
C ALA A 246 -12.12 -1.38 19.66
N ILE A 247 -11.02 -1.07 20.36
CA ILE A 247 -10.68 -1.68 21.66
C ILE A 247 -11.58 -1.12 22.75
N SER A 248 -11.76 0.21 22.82
CA SER A 248 -12.57 0.89 23.84
C SER A 248 -14.04 0.48 23.79
N PHE A 249 -14.61 0.27 22.60
CA PHE A 249 -15.99 -0.19 22.44
C PHE A 249 -16.15 -1.71 22.53
N GLY A 250 -15.09 -2.46 22.83
CA GLY A 250 -15.14 -3.92 22.95
C GLY A 250 -15.39 -4.67 21.62
N LEU A 251 -15.22 -3.99 20.48
CA LEU A 251 -15.37 -4.56 19.13
C LEU A 251 -14.16 -5.45 18.76
N SER A 252 -13.03 -5.26 19.44
CA SER A 252 -11.81 -6.00 19.21
C SER A 252 -10.97 -6.14 20.47
N HIS A 253 -10.06 -7.12 20.50
CA HIS A 253 -9.04 -7.24 21.55
C HIS A 253 -7.67 -6.87 21.00
N LYS A 254 -6.91 -6.07 21.75
CA LYS A 254 -5.51 -5.78 21.45
C LYS A 254 -4.69 -7.06 21.68
N PRO A 255 -3.85 -7.49 20.73
CA PRO A 255 -2.83 -8.50 21.04
C PRO A 255 -2.01 -8.03 22.25
N ALA A 256 -1.71 -8.92 23.20
CA ALA A 256 -1.03 -8.56 24.45
C ALA A 256 0.27 -7.77 24.19
N SER A 257 0.94 -8.11 23.11
CA SER A 257 2.26 -7.61 22.79
C SER A 257 2.29 -6.39 21.86
N LEU A 258 1.16 -6.04 21.23
CA LEU A 258 1.09 -4.94 20.27
C LEU A 258 0.68 -3.63 20.95
N THR A 259 1.56 -2.66 21.04
CA THR A 259 1.34 -1.38 21.75
C THR A 259 0.69 -0.32 20.85
N TYR A 260 0.07 0.72 21.43
CA TYR A 260 -0.50 1.83 20.63
C TYR A 260 0.58 2.61 19.87
N VAL A 261 1.80 2.69 20.40
CA VAL A 261 2.93 3.33 19.72
C VAL A 261 3.37 2.51 18.51
N GLU A 262 3.35 1.18 18.61
CA GLU A 262 3.63 0.29 17.47
C GLU A 262 2.50 0.32 16.43
N ILE A 263 1.23 0.46 16.84
CA ILE A 263 0.11 0.74 15.93
C ILE A 263 0.35 2.05 15.18
N ALA A 264 0.78 3.11 15.88
CA ALA A 264 1.08 4.39 15.25
C ALA A 264 2.27 4.29 14.29
N GLY A 265 3.32 3.52 14.64
CA GLY A 265 4.45 3.23 13.77
C GLY A 265 4.07 2.43 12.53
N ALA A 266 3.21 1.41 12.70
CA ALA A 266 2.61 0.67 11.59
C ALA A 266 1.75 1.60 10.72
N GLY A 267 0.96 2.48 11.32
CA GLY A 267 0.16 3.47 10.60
C GLY A 267 1.01 4.46 9.80
N ALA A 268 2.16 4.87 10.33
CA ALA A 268 3.12 5.67 9.57
C ALA A 268 3.66 4.91 8.35
N LEU A 269 4.07 3.65 8.51
CA LEU A 269 4.52 2.81 7.38
C LEU A 269 3.40 2.57 6.35
N ALA A 270 2.13 2.48 6.78
CA ALA A 270 1.00 2.36 5.87
C ALA A 270 0.84 3.59 4.95
N GLY A 271 1.37 4.75 5.34
CA GLY A 271 1.43 5.96 4.50
C GLY A 271 2.34 5.84 3.28
N MET A 272 3.17 4.79 3.18
CA MET A 272 4.11 4.60 2.07
C MET A 272 3.49 4.21 0.72
N GLY A 273 2.18 3.98 0.67
CA GLY A 273 1.48 3.56 -0.55
C GLY A 273 1.75 4.42 -1.80
N LEU A 274 2.18 3.75 -2.88
CA LEU A 274 2.41 4.36 -4.19
C LEU A 274 1.59 3.69 -5.29
N THR A 275 1.62 2.36 -5.36
CA THR A 275 1.12 1.60 -6.53
C THR A 275 -0.38 1.76 -6.76
N VAL A 276 -1.20 1.34 -5.80
CA VAL A 276 -2.65 1.48 -5.85
C VAL A 276 -3.07 2.95 -5.90
N SER A 277 -2.34 3.84 -5.23
CA SER A 277 -2.58 5.29 -5.30
C SER A 277 -2.37 5.87 -6.71
N LEU A 278 -1.31 5.47 -7.41
CA LEU A 278 -1.05 5.88 -8.79
C LEU A 278 -2.07 5.30 -9.75
N PHE A 279 -2.50 4.05 -9.52
CA PHE A 279 -3.57 3.44 -10.29
C PHE A 279 -4.91 4.19 -10.12
N ILE A 280 -5.27 4.58 -8.90
CA ILE A 280 -6.44 5.43 -8.64
C ILE A 280 -6.30 6.78 -9.35
N ALA A 281 -5.11 7.39 -9.34
CA ALA A 281 -4.86 8.65 -10.00
C ALA A 281 -5.08 8.56 -11.53
N ASP A 282 -4.67 7.44 -12.15
CA ASP A 282 -4.89 7.17 -13.57
C ASP A 282 -6.40 6.98 -13.87
N LEU A 283 -7.09 6.19 -13.04
CA LEU A 283 -8.54 6.00 -13.15
C LEU A 283 -9.35 7.29 -12.92
N ALA A 284 -8.82 8.21 -12.11
CA ALA A 284 -9.45 9.51 -11.85
C ALA A 284 -9.41 10.45 -13.09
N GLY A 285 -8.63 10.11 -14.12
CA GLY A 285 -8.53 10.90 -15.35
C GLY A 285 -7.99 12.30 -15.10
N LEU A 286 -6.98 12.42 -14.23
CA LEU A 286 -6.37 13.70 -13.88
C LEU A 286 -5.63 14.31 -15.06
N ALA A 287 -5.63 15.64 -15.16
CA ALA A 287 -4.85 16.34 -16.18
C ALA A 287 -3.33 16.10 -15.97
N PRO A 288 -2.48 16.20 -17.02
CA PRO A 288 -1.05 15.88 -16.91
C PRO A 288 -0.28 16.64 -15.81
N ASN A 289 -0.64 17.91 -15.58
CA ASN A 289 -0.09 18.71 -14.48
C ASN A 289 -0.50 18.15 -13.11
N GLN A 290 -1.80 17.87 -12.91
CA GLN A 290 -2.31 17.27 -11.67
C GLN A 290 -1.72 15.88 -11.41
N MET A 291 -1.52 15.08 -12.45
CA MET A 291 -0.86 13.77 -12.34
C MET A 291 0.59 13.92 -11.85
N SER A 292 1.32 14.93 -12.35
CA SER A 292 2.69 15.22 -11.89
C SER A 292 2.72 15.65 -10.42
N ASP A 293 1.77 16.48 -10.00
CA ASP A 293 1.60 16.90 -8.60
C ASP A 293 1.29 15.69 -7.69
N VAL A 294 0.41 14.79 -8.15
CA VAL A 294 0.09 13.55 -7.43
C VAL A 294 1.32 12.67 -7.26
N LYS A 295 2.05 12.40 -8.35
CA LYS A 295 3.27 11.57 -8.32
C LYS A 295 4.28 12.14 -7.32
N LEU A 296 4.53 13.45 -7.37
CA LEU A 296 5.44 14.13 -6.45
C LEU A 296 4.96 14.02 -4.98
N GLY A 297 3.68 14.28 -4.74
CA GLY A 297 3.08 14.20 -3.40
C GLY A 297 3.16 12.80 -2.81
N LEU A 298 2.90 11.76 -3.61
CA LEU A 298 2.99 10.37 -3.20
C LEU A 298 4.42 9.96 -2.85
N ILE A 299 5.41 10.34 -3.67
CA ILE A 299 6.82 10.01 -3.41
C ILE A 299 7.31 10.69 -2.13
N LEU A 300 7.03 11.99 -1.98
CA LEU A 300 7.42 12.74 -0.78
C LEU A 300 6.72 12.19 0.46
N ALA A 301 5.42 11.90 0.38
CA ALA A 301 4.68 11.24 1.44
C ALA A 301 5.33 9.91 1.82
N ALA A 302 5.66 9.05 0.84
CA ALA A 302 6.22 7.74 1.11
C ALA A 302 7.58 7.80 1.80
N ILE A 303 8.44 8.76 1.40
CA ILE A 303 9.72 8.99 2.08
C ILE A 303 9.50 9.43 3.52
N VAL A 304 8.66 10.45 3.74
CA VAL A 304 8.41 11.01 5.08
C VAL A 304 7.73 9.97 5.99
N SER A 305 6.66 9.33 5.53
CA SER A 305 5.95 8.25 6.22
C SER A 305 6.86 7.09 6.58
N GLY A 306 7.72 6.67 5.64
CA GLY A 306 8.69 5.61 5.88
C GLY A 306 9.70 5.98 6.96
N LEU A 307 10.28 7.18 6.90
CA LEU A 307 11.22 7.66 7.92
C LEU A 307 10.57 7.78 9.30
N VAL A 308 9.36 8.34 9.38
CA VAL A 308 8.61 8.49 10.63
C VAL A 308 8.27 7.12 11.22
N GLY A 309 7.75 6.19 10.41
CA GLY A 309 7.42 4.84 10.86
C GLY A 309 8.64 4.06 11.33
N LEU A 310 9.75 4.11 10.59
CA LEU A 310 11.02 3.51 11.00
C LEU A 310 11.54 4.10 12.31
N PHE A 311 11.44 5.42 12.48
CA PHE A 311 11.88 6.10 13.69
C PHE A 311 11.06 5.69 14.93
N ILE A 312 9.74 5.68 14.82
CA ILE A 312 8.82 5.27 15.91
C ILE A 312 9.12 3.82 16.30
N LEU A 313 9.13 2.90 15.33
CA LEU A 313 9.33 1.48 15.60
C LEU A 313 10.74 1.13 16.10
N ARG A 314 11.76 1.88 15.65
CA ARG A 314 13.13 1.73 16.20
C ARG A 314 13.20 2.05 17.68
N ARG A 315 12.44 3.05 18.16
CA ARG A 315 12.42 3.43 19.57
C ARG A 315 11.72 2.37 20.44
N CYS A 316 10.65 1.77 19.95
CA CYS A 316 9.98 0.64 20.63
C CYS A 316 10.92 -0.57 20.73
N ALA A 317 11.56 -0.93 19.62
CA ALA A 317 12.49 -2.06 19.54
C ALA A 317 13.75 -1.90 20.41
N ALA A 318 14.12 -0.68 20.79
CA ALA A 318 15.28 -0.38 21.63
C ALA A 318 14.99 -0.48 23.13
N ASN A 319 13.72 -0.57 23.55
CA ASN A 319 13.33 -0.49 24.96
C ASN A 319 12.38 -1.64 25.38
N PRO A 320 12.83 -2.91 25.35
CA PRO A 320 11.98 -4.08 25.62
C PRO A 320 11.42 -4.15 27.05
N PHE A 321 11.92 -3.33 27.98
CA PHE A 321 11.49 -3.31 29.39
C PHE A 321 10.59 -2.11 29.77
N ALA A 322 10.36 -1.15 28.88
CA ALA A 322 9.62 0.07 29.25
C ALA A 322 8.09 -0.03 29.07
N VAL A 323 7.57 -1.10 28.45
CA VAL A 323 6.15 -1.16 28.03
C VAL A 323 5.37 -2.31 28.67
N HIS A 324 6.02 -3.14 29.49
CA HIS A 324 5.34 -4.19 30.28
C HIS A 324 5.01 -3.76 31.72
N ASP A 325 5.30 -2.51 32.09
CA ASP A 325 5.09 -1.94 33.43
C ASP A 325 3.98 -0.87 33.44
N GLU A 326 2.85 -1.09 32.75
CA GLU A 326 1.61 -0.38 33.12
C GLU A 326 0.44 -1.36 33.16
N ASN A 327 -0.01 -1.59 34.40
CA ASN A 327 -1.14 -2.42 34.83
C ASN A 327 -2.46 -2.06 34.14
#